data_AF-A0A7Z2Y9G6-F1
#
_entry.id   AF-A0A7Z2Y9G6-F1
#
_cell.length_a   1.000
_cell.length_b   1.000
_cell.length_c   1.000
_cell.angle_alpha   90.00
_cell.angle_beta   90.00
_cell.angle_gamma   90.00
#
_symmetry.space_group_name_H-M   'P 1'
#
loop_
_entity.id
_entity.type
_entity.pdbx_description
1 polymer ?
#
loop_
_entity_poly.entity_id
_entity_poly.type
_entity_poly.pdbx_seq_one_letter_code
_entity_poly.pdbx_strand_id
1 'polypeptide(L)' 'MKQYGPEDIPLWGFLLLGTVLLTQSSILFIKARRIDKAPWFWGLIGIIQFPVPSILFFILRRTVWRETR' A
#
# COMPACT_ATOMS: atom_id res chain seq x y z
N MET A 1 -8.23 -22.79 25.46
CA MET A 1 -7.64 -22.07 24.30
C MET A 1 -7.33 -20.66 24.76
N LYS A 2 -6.08 -20.18 24.67
CA LYS A 2 -5.75 -18.79 25.03
C LYS A 2 -6.48 -17.87 24.04
N GLN A 3 -7.33 -16.98 24.55
CA GLN A 3 -7.89 -15.88 23.77
C GLN A 3 -6.83 -14.80 23.72
N TYR A 4 -6.37 -14.46 22.51
CA TYR A 4 -5.49 -13.31 22.30
C TYR A 4 -6.36 -12.09 22.04
N GLY A 5 -6.29 -11.11 22.93
CA GLY A 5 -7.00 -9.84 22.80
C GLY A 5 -6.14 -8.76 22.13
N PRO A 6 -6.72 -7.64 21.70
CA PRO A 6 -5.94 -6.47 21.24
C PRO A 6 -4.88 -6.01 22.23
N GLU A 7 -5.10 -6.25 23.52
CA GLU A 7 -4.16 -6.02 24.63
C GLU A 7 -2.87 -6.87 24.56
N ASP A 8 -2.90 -8.00 23.84
CA ASP A 8 -1.73 -8.86 23.65
C ASP A 8 -0.86 -8.41 22.48
N ILE A 9 -1.33 -7.45 21.68
CA ILE A 9 -0.56 -6.92 20.56
C ILE A 9 0.47 -5.94 21.12
N PRO A 10 1.76 -6.23 21.00
CA PRO A 10 2.78 -5.33 21.52
C PRO A 10 2.81 -4.04 20.69
N LEU A 11 3.13 -2.92 21.34
CA LEU A 11 3.16 -1.60 20.71
C LEU A 11 4.01 -1.55 19.43
N TRP A 12 5.12 -2.30 19.39
CA TRP A 12 5.97 -2.40 18.20
C TRP A 12 5.26 -3.02 17.00
N GLY A 13 4.25 -3.86 17.19
CA GLY A 13 3.43 -4.43 16.13
C GLY A 13 2.66 -3.35 15.38
N PHE A 14 2.06 -2.39 16.10
CA PHE A 14 1.38 -1.24 15.50
C PHE A 14 2.36 -0.29 14.80
N LEU A 15 3.54 -0.05 15.39
CA LEU A 15 4.60 0.74 14.74
C LEU A 15 5.03 0.09 13.42
N LEU A 16 5.26 -1.22 13.42
CA LEU A 16 5.63 -1.97 12.22
C LEU A 16 4.54 -1.89 11.16
N LEU A 17 3.27 -2.10 11.53
CA LEU A 17 2.13 -1.95 10.61
C LEU A 17 2.06 -0.54 10.01
N GLY A 18 2.21 0.50 10.83
CA GLY A 18 2.24 1.88 10.38
C GLY A 18 3.38 2.15 9.40
N THR A 19 4.60 1.70 9.73
CA THR A 19 5.77 1.84 8.85
C THR A 19 5.58 1.12 7.52
N VAL A 20 5.02 -0.09 7.53
CA VAL A 20 4.75 -0.87 6.29
C VAL A 20 3.73 -0.15 5.42
N LEU A 21 2.62 0.33 5.99
CA LEU A 21 1.58 1.06 5.26
C LEU A 21 2.10 2.38 4.69
N LEU A 22 2.87 3.14 5.47
CA LEU A 22 3.50 4.40 5.01
C LEU A 22 4.51 4.15 3.89
N THR A 23 5.33 3.10 4.01
CA THR A 23 6.31 2.71 3.00
C THR A 23 5.62 2.31 1.70
N GLN A 24 4.60 1.44 1.79
CA GLN A 24 3.80 1.03 0.65
C GLN A 24 3.14 2.24 -0.04
N SER A 25 2.44 3.07 0.72
CA SER A 25 1.75 4.27 0.24
C SER A 25 2.73 5.22 -0.48
N SER A 26 3.90 5.46 0.12
CA SER A 26 4.93 6.30 -0.47
C SER A 26 5.46 5.75 -1.79
N ILE A 27 5.73 4.44 -1.85
CA ILE A 27 6.18 3.76 -3.08
C ILE A 27 5.11 3.88 -4.17
N LEU A 28 3.85 3.64 -3.83
CA LEU A 28 2.72 3.75 -4.75
C LEU A 28 2.56 5.16 -5.29
N PHE A 29 2.55 6.17 -4.42
CA PHE A 29 2.46 7.57 -4.79
C PHE A 29 3.61 7.98 -5.74
N ILE A 30 4.86 7.64 -5.40
CA ILE A 30 6.03 8.00 -6.22
C ILE A 30 5.97 7.31 -7.58
N LYS A 31 5.64 6.00 -7.63
CA LYS A 31 5.55 5.26 -8.89
C LYS A 31 4.43 5.80 -9.77
N ALA A 32 3.26 6.06 -9.20
CA ALA A 32 2.11 6.65 -9.88
C ALA A 32 2.40 8.05 -10.42
N ARG A 33 3.13 8.89 -9.66
CA ARG A 33 3.56 10.23 -10.09
C ARG A 33 4.50 10.16 -11.30
N ARG A 34 5.43 9.20 -11.34
CA ARG A 34 6.38 9.05 -12.46
C ARG A 34 5.72 8.69 -13.79
N ILE A 35 4.53 8.09 -13.76
CA ILE A 35 3.77 7.70 -14.95
C ILE A 35 2.51 8.56 -15.15
N ASP A 36 2.36 9.61 -14.35
CA ASP A 36 1.20 10.51 -14.31
C ASP A 36 -0.15 9.78 -14.22
N LYS A 37 -0.21 8.71 -13.41
CA LYS A 37 -1.44 7.91 -13.19
C LYS A 37 -1.94 8.09 -11.77
N ALA A 38 -2.69 9.16 -11.53
CA ALA A 38 -3.44 9.41 -10.29
C ALA A 38 -2.63 9.17 -8.98
N PRO A 39 -1.51 9.89 -8.75
CA PRO A 39 -0.63 9.66 -7.60
C PRO A 39 -1.33 9.72 -6.24
N TRP A 40 -2.24 10.68 -6.06
CA TRP A 40 -3.02 10.82 -4.82
C TRP A 40 -3.96 9.64 -4.56
N PHE A 41 -4.58 9.08 -5.59
CA PHE A 41 -5.42 7.90 -5.46
C PHE A 41 -4.61 6.74 -4.89
N TRP A 42 -3.47 6.43 -5.51
CA TRP A 42 -2.59 5.32 -5.10
C TRP A 42 -1.93 5.52 -3.73
N GLY A 43 -1.61 6.76 -3.35
CA GLY A 43 -1.13 7.08 -2.01
C GLY A 43 -2.18 6.83 -0.93
N LEU A 44 -3.41 7.33 -1.14
CA LEU A 44 -4.50 7.21 -0.15
C LEU A 44 -4.96 5.75 0.02
N ILE A 45 -5.16 4.99 -1.06
CA ILE A 45 -5.55 3.58 -0.89
C ILE A 45 -4.41 2.74 -0.31
N GLY A 46 -3.16 3.12 -0.59
CA GLY A 46 -1.96 2.43 -0.11
C GLY A 46 -1.74 2.53 1.40
N ILE A 47 -2.30 3.54 2.08
CA ILE A 47 -2.20 3.68 3.54
C ILE A 47 -3.32 2.92 4.28
N ILE A 48 -4.44 2.66 3.60
CA ILE A 48 -5.62 2.00 4.21
C ILE A 48 -5.43 0.49 4.28
N GLN A 49 -4.86 -0.12 3.22
CA GLN A 49 -4.80 -1.56 3.11
C GLN A 49 -3.45 -2.03 2.55
N PHE A 50 -2.94 -3.12 3.11
CA PHE A 50 -1.81 -3.89 2.59
C PHE A 50 -2.24 -5.36 2.45
N PRO A 51 -1.81 -6.11 1.41
CA PRO A 51 -0.99 -5.73 0.25
C PRO A 51 -1.80 -5.37 -1.02
N VAL A 52 -3.14 -5.37 -0.95
CA VAL A 52 -4.04 -5.29 -2.12
C VAL A 52 -3.74 -4.12 -3.07
N PRO A 53 -3.56 -2.87 -2.60
CA PRO A 53 -3.22 -1.74 -3.47
C PRO A 53 -1.92 -1.93 -4.26
N SER A 54 -0.91 -2.57 -3.67
CA SER A 54 0.36 -2.85 -4.37
C SER A 54 0.16 -3.83 -5.51
N ILE A 55 -0.62 -4.88 -5.29
CA ILE A 55 -0.90 -5.91 -6.29
C ILE A 55 -1.69 -5.29 -7.45
N LEU A 56 -2.75 -4.54 -7.16
CA LEU A 56 -3.55 -3.86 -8.16
C LEU A 56 -2.73 -2.88 -8.99
N PHE A 57 -1.89 -2.06 -8.36
CA PHE A 57 -1.00 -1.15 -9.07
C PHE A 57 -0.06 -1.90 -10.02
N PHE A 58 0.51 -3.02 -9.57
CA PHE A 58 1.42 -3.81 -10.39
C PHE A 58 0.71 -4.42 -11.60
N ILE A 59 -0.50 -4.97 -11.41
CA ILE A 59 -1.31 -5.53 -12.51
C ILE A 59 -1.65 -4.43 -13.51
N LEU A 60 -2.23 -3.31 -13.07
CA LEU A 60 -2.62 -2.21 -13.97
C LEU A 60 -1.42 -1.63 -14.73
N ARG A 61 -0.27 -1.52 -14.08
CA ARG A 61 0.97 -1.11 -14.73
C ARG A 61 1.44 -2.09 -15.79
N ARG A 62 1.21 -3.39 -15.59
CA ARG A 62 1.62 -4.47 -16.51
C ARG A 62 0.60 -4.80 -17.59
N THR A 63 -0.67 -4.43 -17.44
CA THR A 63 -1.71 -4.75 -18.41
C THR A 63 -2.23 -3.49 -19.11
N VAL A 64 -2.81 -2.56 -18.35
CA VAL A 64 -3.53 -1.39 -18.90
C VAL A 64 -2.57 -0.29 -19.35
N TRP A 65 -1.55 0.03 -18.55
CA TRP A 65 -0.66 1.16 -18.84
C TRP A 65 0.55 0.79 -19.72
N ARG A 66 0.55 -0.40 -20.33
CA ARG A 66 1.59 -0.80 -21.29
C ARG A 66 1.44 -0.14 -22.65
N GLU A 67 0.19 0.05 -23.09
CA GLU A 67 -0.15 0.57 -24.43
C GLU A 67 0.01 2.09 -24.57
N THR A 68 0.17 2.84 -23.48
CA THR A 68 0.32 4.31 -23.53
C THR A 68 1.77 4.75 -23.78
N ARG A 69 2.58 3.95 -24.48
CA ARG A 69 3.98 4.25 -24.79
C ARG A 69 4.23 4.29 -26.29
#